data_AF-A0A1Q3GUM1-F1
#
_entry.id   AF-A0A1Q3GUM1-F1
#
_cell.length_a   1.000
_cell.length_b   1.000
_cell.length_c   1.000
_cell.angle_alpha   90.00
_cell.angle_beta   90.00
_cell.angle_gamma   90.00
#
_symmetry.space_group_name_H-M   'P 1'
#
loop_
_entity.id
_entity.type
_entity.pdbx_description
1 polymer ?
#
loop_
_entity_poly.entity_id
_entity_poly.type
_entity_poly.pdbx_seq_one_letter_code
_entity_poly.pdbx_strand_id
1 'polypeptide(L)'
;MKKKRLIITHITHLEIHKDELPLDGLGTKEQRVWIEVRPFLQEENVDFGQQDFDWNEAKRRQQKIFDQEIKPHLKDNPEIVYFSGQVPIPLTLHLGSLLNDQQRLVKAYTRHRDTKEWYFDTPLKKKKDAKIKFPQLPDVGSSDTGGVIIRLSVSLPIYPQDTRGVVKNCLGEFDLTVQDPYHDILSSEASRVEFTNAFFKLLSKLSKLYENAQFHVFAAMPTGLTFLIGSRRNPNMWPAIQTYQYKHSARPKYKPAILLTDAYAAQTNNDLPKKVLVITADKQQDLHVTPEAKEIQVLLMERAKLRDCYKVTFEPEATMEDLIAKLRQIQPHIVHIASHGNRLGPHLYEGVRGGNVSGTPYDSTAEIEKAWVRLFNKYSMVECVILNACYSSELAQKIAEKIRYVIGFDHGVADINALRFSHSFYRSLGDDYNIKKAFQDGNVGIGLPGGNATGCKLYIQGKEWLGE
;
A
#
# COMPACT_ATOMS: atom_id res chain seq x y z
N MET A 1 14.38 -11.86 -37.94
CA MET A 1 14.06 -10.56 -37.32
C MET A 1 14.81 -10.45 -36.00
N LYS A 2 15.62 -9.41 -35.77
CA LYS A 2 16.33 -9.22 -34.49
C LYS A 2 15.29 -8.93 -33.38
N LYS A 3 15.39 -9.59 -32.22
CA LYS A 3 14.46 -9.42 -31.09
C LYS A 3 14.41 -7.96 -30.62
N LYS A 4 13.21 -7.41 -30.42
CA LYS A 4 13.02 -6.14 -29.71
C LYS A 4 13.48 -6.31 -28.25
N ARG A 5 14.03 -5.25 -27.67
CA ARG A 5 14.45 -5.18 -26.28
C ARG A 5 13.63 -4.14 -25.54
N LEU A 6 13.16 -4.50 -24.36
CA LEU A 6 12.48 -3.59 -23.45
C LEU A 6 13.44 -3.20 -22.35
N ILE A 7 13.91 -1.95 -22.37
CA ILE A 7 14.81 -1.41 -21.36
C ILE A 7 13.96 -0.74 -20.29
N ILE A 8 14.05 -1.25 -19.07
CA ILE A 8 13.33 -0.77 -17.88
C ILE A 8 14.34 -0.14 -16.93
N THR A 9 14.25 1.17 -16.74
CA THR A 9 14.95 1.90 -15.67
C THR A 9 13.99 2.15 -14.52
N HIS A 10 14.22 1.51 -13.37
CA HIS A 10 13.39 1.67 -12.19
C HIS A 10 14.11 2.59 -11.20
N ILE A 11 13.56 3.78 -10.95
CA ILE A 11 14.28 4.90 -10.33
C ILE A 11 13.55 5.36 -9.06
N THR A 12 14.33 5.62 -8.01
CA THR A 12 13.85 6.28 -6.77
C THR A 12 14.85 7.32 -6.30
N HIS A 13 15.95 6.92 -5.65
CA HIS A 13 16.95 7.85 -5.08
C HIS A 13 18.16 8.11 -5.98
N LEU A 14 18.40 7.25 -6.96
CA LEU A 14 19.56 7.36 -7.85
C LEU A 14 19.10 7.46 -9.30
N GLU A 15 19.33 8.62 -9.89
CA GLU A 15 19.11 8.84 -11.32
C GLU A 15 19.95 7.90 -12.17
N ILE A 16 19.37 7.52 -13.32
CA ILE A 16 20.04 6.69 -14.32
C ILE A 16 20.06 7.47 -15.63
N HIS A 17 21.23 7.96 -16.00
CA HIS A 17 21.43 8.67 -17.26
C HIS A 17 21.73 7.67 -18.39
N LYS A 18 21.22 7.90 -19.60
CA LYS A 18 21.33 6.93 -20.70
C LYS A 18 22.76 6.70 -21.17
N ASP A 19 23.58 7.73 -21.02
CA ASP A 19 24.99 7.85 -21.36
C ASP A 19 25.92 7.09 -20.41
N GLU A 20 25.50 6.79 -19.17
CA GLU A 20 26.30 5.95 -18.25
C GLU A 20 26.04 4.44 -18.41
N LEU A 21 25.11 4.04 -19.29
CA LEU A 21 24.68 2.66 -19.39
C LEU A 21 25.48 1.87 -20.45
N PRO A 22 25.79 0.59 -20.18
CA PRO A 22 26.49 -0.30 -21.10
C PRO A 22 25.53 -0.77 -22.19
N LEU A 23 25.25 0.15 -23.11
CA LEU A 23 24.34 -0.04 -24.22
C LEU A 23 24.98 -0.84 -25.36
N ASP A 24 26.30 -1.01 -25.35
CA ASP A 24 27.01 -1.84 -26.33
C ASP A 24 26.56 -3.30 -26.22
N GLY A 25 26.18 -3.89 -27.36
CA GLY A 25 25.57 -5.24 -27.40
C GLY A 25 24.06 -5.29 -27.18
N LEU A 26 23.40 -4.19 -26.78
CA LEU A 26 21.94 -4.09 -26.64
C LEU A 26 21.23 -3.65 -27.95
N GLY A 27 21.84 -3.86 -29.11
CA GLY A 27 21.22 -3.67 -30.43
C GLY A 27 21.16 -2.21 -30.88
N THR A 28 20.46 -1.91 -31.98
CA THR A 28 20.33 -0.54 -32.49
C THR A 28 19.25 0.25 -31.72
N LYS A 29 19.19 1.57 -31.92
CA LYS A 29 18.23 2.45 -31.24
C LYS A 29 16.78 2.06 -31.52
N GLU A 30 16.49 1.64 -32.75
CA GLU A 30 15.16 1.24 -33.23
C GLU A 30 14.68 -0.08 -32.60
N GLN A 31 15.60 -0.84 -31.99
CA GLN A 31 15.31 -2.13 -31.36
C GLN A 31 15.00 -2.00 -29.86
N ARG A 32 15.16 -0.80 -29.31
CA ARG A 32 15.06 -0.54 -27.87
C ARG A 32 13.80 0.26 -27.61
N VAL A 33 12.88 -0.34 -26.85
CA VAL A 33 11.78 0.38 -26.22
C VAL A 33 12.25 0.76 -24.83
N TRP A 34 12.19 2.05 -24.51
CA TRP A 34 12.63 2.58 -23.22
C TRP A 34 11.43 2.88 -22.34
N ILE A 35 11.44 2.38 -21.11
CA ILE A 35 10.43 2.69 -20.11
C ILE A 35 11.11 3.04 -18.81
N GLU A 36 10.69 4.18 -18.26
CA GLU A 36 11.09 4.62 -16.94
C GLU A 36 9.98 4.31 -15.95
N VAL A 37 10.33 3.64 -14.86
CA VAL A 37 9.40 3.33 -13.78
C VAL A 37 9.78 4.17 -12.58
N ARG A 38 8.94 5.16 -12.28
CA ARG A 38 9.04 6.04 -11.11
C ARG A 38 7.78 5.92 -10.27
N PRO A 39 7.78 5.13 -9.19
CA PRO A 39 6.63 5.06 -8.29
C PRO A 39 6.41 6.38 -7.51
N PHE A 40 7.38 7.31 -7.54
CA PHE A 40 7.39 8.60 -6.85
C PHE A 40 7.89 9.71 -7.77
N LEU A 41 7.47 10.94 -7.51
CA LEU A 41 7.99 12.11 -8.22
C LEU A 41 9.39 12.45 -7.71
N GLN A 42 10.21 13.05 -8.58
CA GLN A 42 11.64 13.35 -8.30
C GLN A 42 11.84 14.34 -7.14
N GLU A 43 10.82 15.15 -6.85
CA GLU A 43 10.81 16.14 -5.75
C GLU A 43 10.38 15.53 -4.41
N GLU A 44 9.82 14.32 -4.41
CA GLU A 44 9.45 13.60 -3.19
C GLU A 44 10.73 12.99 -2.57
N ASN A 45 11.33 13.65 -1.57
CA ASN A 45 12.40 13.06 -0.77
C ASN A 45 11.83 11.96 0.15
N VAL A 46 11.60 10.77 -0.41
CA VAL A 46 10.86 9.68 0.25
C VAL A 46 11.73 8.90 1.24
N ASP A 47 11.44 8.97 2.53
CA ASP A 47 12.01 8.06 3.53
C ASP A 47 11.20 6.76 3.60
N PHE A 48 11.63 5.73 2.85
CA PHE A 48 10.97 4.42 2.79
C PHE A 48 10.89 3.69 4.14
N GLY A 49 11.67 4.09 5.15
CA GLY A 49 11.58 3.50 6.48
C GLY A 49 10.87 4.38 7.51
N GLN A 50 10.25 5.49 7.09
CA GLN A 50 9.33 6.27 7.92
C GLN A 50 8.17 5.40 8.41
N GLN A 51 7.61 5.72 9.58
CA GLN A 51 6.59 4.89 10.22
C GLN A 51 5.31 4.74 9.42
N ASP A 52 4.89 5.77 8.69
CA ASP A 52 3.59 5.81 8.01
C ASP A 52 3.71 5.75 6.48
N PHE A 53 4.83 5.23 5.97
CA PHE A 53 5.04 5.09 4.54
C PHE A 53 4.00 4.14 3.92
N ASP A 54 3.27 4.63 2.92
CA ASP A 54 2.19 3.89 2.28
C ASP A 54 2.70 2.98 1.16
N TRP A 55 3.09 1.77 1.54
CA TRP A 55 3.54 0.74 0.59
C TRP A 55 2.45 0.31 -0.40
N ASN A 56 1.18 0.45 -0.05
CA ASN A 56 0.07 0.10 -0.94
C ASN A 56 -0.12 1.15 -2.03
N GLU A 57 -0.01 2.43 -1.70
CA GLU A 57 0.05 3.51 -2.69
C GLU A 57 1.24 3.34 -3.64
N ALA A 58 2.44 3.09 -3.08
CA ALA A 58 3.64 2.82 -3.86
C ALA A 58 3.44 1.65 -4.85
N LYS A 59 2.88 0.55 -4.35
CA LYS A 59 2.53 -0.65 -5.13
C LYS A 59 1.55 -0.30 -6.25
N ARG A 60 0.47 0.45 -5.97
CA ARG A 60 -0.56 0.85 -6.94
C ARG A 60 -0.02 1.76 -8.02
N ARG A 61 0.78 2.78 -7.67
CA ARG A 61 1.46 3.66 -8.66
C ARG A 61 2.34 2.86 -9.61
N GLN A 62 3.18 1.97 -9.06
CA GLN A 62 4.04 1.12 -9.87
C GLN A 62 3.26 0.14 -10.76
N GLN A 63 2.17 -0.44 -10.25
CA GLN A 63 1.28 -1.32 -11.02
C GLN A 63 0.66 -0.58 -12.20
N LYS A 64 0.19 0.66 -11.98
CA LYS A 64 -0.40 1.50 -13.02
C LYS A 64 0.60 1.77 -14.15
N ILE A 65 1.84 2.15 -13.83
CA ILE A 65 2.91 2.32 -14.81
C ILE A 65 3.16 1.01 -15.57
N PHE A 66 3.23 -0.11 -14.86
CA PHE A 66 3.41 -1.41 -15.49
C PHE A 66 2.29 -1.74 -16.49
N ASP A 67 1.03 -1.60 -16.10
CA ASP A 67 -0.12 -1.92 -16.96
C ASP A 67 -0.23 -1.00 -18.17
N GLN A 68 0.10 0.29 -18.01
CA GLN A 68 -0.02 1.30 -19.05
C GLN A 68 1.17 1.32 -20.01
N GLU A 69 2.38 1.16 -19.48
CA GLU A 69 3.60 1.37 -20.26
C GLU A 69 4.30 0.05 -20.57
N ILE A 70 4.47 -0.86 -19.60
CA ILE A 70 5.28 -2.09 -19.80
C ILE A 70 4.47 -3.19 -20.50
N LYS A 71 3.29 -3.50 -19.96
CA LYS A 71 2.45 -4.62 -20.38
C LYS A 71 2.09 -4.62 -21.87
N PRO A 72 1.82 -3.48 -22.54
CA PRO A 72 1.56 -3.47 -23.97
C PRO A 72 2.71 -4.03 -24.81
N HIS A 73 3.96 -3.81 -24.41
CA HIS A 73 5.15 -4.29 -25.13
C HIS A 73 5.48 -5.76 -24.84
N LEU A 74 4.90 -6.36 -23.80
CA LEU A 74 5.17 -7.76 -23.45
C LEU A 74 4.60 -8.77 -24.46
N LYS A 75 3.63 -8.35 -25.31
CA LYS A 75 3.02 -9.17 -26.37
C LYS A 75 4.04 -9.60 -27.44
N ASP A 76 5.06 -8.79 -27.67
CA ASP A 76 6.12 -9.04 -28.65
C ASP A 76 7.21 -9.99 -28.13
N ASN A 77 7.05 -10.52 -26.90
CA ASN A 77 8.04 -11.34 -26.19
C ASN A 77 9.48 -10.75 -26.23
N PRO A 78 9.67 -9.48 -25.81
CA PRO A 78 10.96 -8.83 -25.87
C PRO A 78 11.97 -9.45 -24.89
N GLU A 79 13.26 -9.31 -25.17
CA GLU A 79 14.29 -9.45 -24.13
C GLU A 79 14.18 -8.24 -23.19
N ILE A 80 14.05 -8.50 -21.89
CA ILE A 80 13.91 -7.45 -20.87
C ILE A 80 15.30 -7.12 -20.36
N VAL A 81 15.65 -5.83 -20.35
CA VAL A 81 16.89 -5.32 -19.77
C VAL A 81 16.50 -4.40 -18.62
N TYR A 82 16.98 -4.68 -17.41
CA TYR A 82 16.58 -3.98 -16.20
C TYR A 82 17.76 -3.27 -15.52
N PHE A 83 17.55 -2.01 -15.15
CA PHE A 83 18.48 -1.19 -14.37
C PHE A 83 17.74 -0.59 -13.16
N SER A 84 18.42 -0.46 -12.02
CA SER A 84 17.81 -0.06 -10.73
C SER A 84 18.52 1.11 -10.06
N GLY A 85 17.81 2.22 -9.91
CA GLY A 85 18.24 3.47 -9.30
C GLY A 85 17.96 3.50 -7.80
N GLN A 86 18.64 2.62 -7.04
CA GLN A 86 18.52 2.48 -5.57
C GLN A 86 17.09 2.23 -5.06
N VAL A 87 16.33 1.45 -5.81
CA VAL A 87 14.96 1.11 -5.46
C VAL A 87 14.92 0.16 -4.25
N PRO A 88 14.00 0.37 -3.29
CA PRO A 88 13.75 -0.59 -2.21
C PRO A 88 13.49 -2.02 -2.71
N ILE A 89 13.97 -2.99 -1.94
CA ILE A 89 13.78 -4.42 -2.22
C ILE A 89 12.30 -4.79 -2.44
N PRO A 90 11.35 -4.34 -1.59
CA PRO A 90 9.92 -4.64 -1.79
C PRO A 90 9.38 -4.22 -3.17
N LEU A 91 9.69 -3.00 -3.61
CA LEU A 91 9.22 -2.47 -4.91
C LEU A 91 9.89 -3.18 -6.09
N THR A 92 11.17 -3.52 -5.94
CA THR A 92 11.93 -4.27 -6.95
C THR A 92 11.37 -5.68 -7.12
N LEU A 93 11.10 -6.41 -6.03
CA LEU A 93 10.43 -7.71 -6.06
C LEU A 93 9.05 -7.61 -6.69
N HIS A 94 8.27 -6.59 -6.29
CA HIS A 94 6.95 -6.35 -6.82
C HIS A 94 6.97 -6.15 -8.34
N LEU A 95 7.82 -5.25 -8.87
CA LEU A 95 7.89 -4.99 -10.31
C LEU A 95 8.25 -6.24 -11.09
N GLY A 96 9.24 -7.01 -10.59
CA GLY A 96 9.60 -8.29 -11.19
C GLY A 96 8.40 -9.24 -11.23
N SER A 97 7.67 -9.37 -10.12
CA SER A 97 6.53 -10.29 -10.02
C SER A 97 5.38 -10.02 -11.01
N LEU A 98 5.28 -8.79 -11.52
CA LEU A 98 4.28 -8.44 -12.53
C LEU A 98 4.56 -9.08 -13.90
N LEU A 99 5.79 -9.55 -14.14
CA LEU A 99 6.18 -10.27 -15.36
C LEU A 99 5.64 -11.70 -15.42
N ASN A 100 5.21 -12.27 -14.28
CA ASN A 100 4.49 -13.53 -14.17
C ASN A 100 5.16 -14.74 -14.86
N ASP A 101 6.47 -14.95 -14.64
CA ASP A 101 7.22 -16.15 -15.04
C ASP A 101 6.98 -16.65 -16.49
N GLN A 102 6.81 -15.75 -17.46
CA GLN A 102 6.51 -16.16 -18.84
C GLN A 102 7.77 -16.57 -19.63
N GLN A 103 8.72 -17.25 -18.99
CA GLN A 103 9.99 -17.74 -19.57
C GLN A 103 10.77 -16.68 -20.37
N ARG A 104 10.68 -15.41 -19.96
CA ARG A 104 11.32 -14.30 -20.66
C ARG A 104 12.82 -14.24 -20.35
N LEU A 105 13.60 -13.85 -21.34
CA LEU A 105 15.00 -13.50 -21.14
C LEU A 105 15.07 -12.16 -20.40
N VAL A 106 15.50 -12.21 -19.14
CA VAL A 106 15.67 -11.03 -18.27
C VAL A 106 17.16 -10.82 -18.02
N LYS A 107 17.67 -9.67 -18.44
CA LYS A 107 19.02 -9.20 -18.15
C LYS A 107 18.97 -8.09 -17.12
N ALA A 108 19.19 -8.44 -15.86
CA ALA A 108 19.21 -7.47 -14.77
C ALA A 108 20.65 -7.00 -14.51
N TYR A 109 20.92 -5.73 -14.79
CA TYR A 109 22.20 -5.09 -14.51
C TYR A 109 22.26 -4.64 -13.05
N THR A 110 23.45 -4.72 -12.47
CA THR A 110 23.74 -4.24 -11.12
C THR A 110 24.77 -3.13 -11.21
N ARG A 111 24.63 -2.10 -10.37
CA ARG A 111 25.62 -1.02 -10.26
C ARG A 111 26.64 -1.41 -9.20
N HIS A 112 27.91 -1.55 -9.60
CA HIS A 112 28.99 -1.92 -8.70
C HIS A 112 29.14 -0.90 -7.58
N ARG A 113 29.31 -1.36 -6.34
CA ARG A 113 29.32 -0.45 -5.18
C ARG A 113 30.48 0.54 -5.21
N ASP A 114 31.67 0.07 -5.58
CA ASP A 114 32.89 0.88 -5.59
C ASP A 114 33.11 1.64 -6.91
N THR A 115 33.15 0.95 -8.05
CA THR A 115 33.42 1.59 -9.36
C THR A 115 32.27 2.43 -9.90
N LYS A 116 31.05 2.24 -9.38
CA LYS A 116 29.79 2.85 -9.87
C LYS A 116 29.40 2.47 -11.29
N GLU A 117 30.13 1.56 -11.92
CA GLU A 117 29.83 1.05 -13.26
C GLU A 117 28.69 0.03 -13.22
N TRP A 118 27.91 -0.01 -14.29
CA TRP A 118 26.87 -0.99 -14.49
C TRP A 118 27.44 -2.25 -15.12
N TYR A 119 27.15 -3.41 -14.52
CA TYR A 119 27.60 -4.69 -15.04
C TYR A 119 26.44 -5.68 -15.14
N PHE A 120 26.48 -6.49 -16.19
CA PHE A 120 25.70 -7.71 -16.28
C PHE A 120 26.52 -8.86 -15.69
N ASP A 121 27.72 -9.09 -16.22
CA ASP A 121 28.74 -9.94 -15.62
C ASP A 121 29.96 -9.08 -15.28
N THR A 122 30.56 -9.25 -14.10
CA THR A 122 31.78 -8.50 -13.78
C THR A 122 32.99 -9.04 -14.57
N PRO A 123 33.81 -8.19 -15.19
CA PRO A 123 35.07 -8.60 -15.82
C PRO A 123 36.19 -8.88 -14.80
N LEU A 124 36.01 -8.49 -13.53
CA LEU A 124 36.97 -8.74 -12.46
C LEU A 124 37.18 -10.25 -12.29
N LYS A 125 38.42 -10.69 -12.52
CA LYS A 125 38.92 -12.08 -12.47
C LYS A 125 38.09 -13.00 -11.56
N LYS A 126 37.59 -14.10 -12.14
CA LYS A 126 37.06 -15.34 -11.53
C LYS A 126 37.45 -15.56 -10.05
N LYS A 127 36.94 -14.76 -9.11
CA LYS A 127 36.70 -15.27 -7.77
C LYS A 127 35.59 -16.29 -7.99
N LYS A 128 35.86 -17.53 -7.61
CA LYS A 128 34.88 -18.61 -7.71
C LYS A 128 33.60 -18.09 -7.04
N ASP A 129 32.48 -18.10 -7.76
CA ASP A 129 31.21 -17.62 -7.23
C ASP A 129 30.96 -18.25 -5.85
N ALA A 130 30.53 -17.43 -4.90
CA ALA A 130 30.41 -17.88 -3.52
C ALA A 130 29.43 -19.04 -3.41
N LYS A 131 29.81 -20.06 -2.65
CA LYS A 131 28.97 -21.24 -2.46
C LYS A 131 27.67 -20.85 -1.75
N ILE A 132 26.55 -21.22 -2.35
CA ILE A 132 25.22 -21.05 -1.74
C ILE A 132 25.08 -22.03 -0.57
N LYS A 133 24.69 -21.52 0.59
CA LYS A 133 24.36 -22.28 1.79
C LYS A 133 22.83 -22.41 1.86
N PHE A 134 22.35 -23.60 1.53
CA PHE A 134 20.94 -23.97 1.65
C PHE A 134 20.63 -24.38 3.09
N PRO A 135 19.50 -23.95 3.68
CA PRO A 135 19.20 -24.27 5.09
C PRO A 135 18.89 -25.76 5.27
N GLN A 136 19.17 -26.27 6.47
CA GLN A 136 18.64 -27.56 6.88
C GLN A 136 17.11 -27.43 7.06
N LEU A 137 16.38 -28.45 6.62
CA LEU A 137 14.93 -28.50 6.72
C LEU A 137 14.56 -29.59 7.72
N PRO A 138 13.49 -29.42 8.51
CA PRO A 138 12.99 -30.48 9.37
C PRO A 138 12.39 -31.60 8.51
N ASP A 139 12.40 -32.82 9.05
CA ASP A 139 11.78 -33.98 8.40
C ASP A 139 10.24 -33.89 8.42
N VAL A 140 9.69 -33.24 9.44
CA VAL A 140 8.25 -33.03 9.64
C VAL A 140 7.99 -31.53 9.76
N GLY A 141 6.98 -31.05 9.03
CA GLY A 141 6.53 -29.67 9.06
C GLY A 141 5.40 -29.42 10.06
N SER A 142 4.58 -28.39 9.81
CA SER A 142 3.40 -28.06 10.62
C SER A 142 2.22 -27.65 9.73
N SER A 143 1.03 -28.12 10.09
CA SER A 143 -0.25 -27.69 9.51
C SER A 143 -0.88 -26.51 10.24
N ASP A 144 -0.22 -25.95 11.25
CA ASP A 144 -0.73 -24.83 12.03
C ASP A 144 -0.74 -23.53 11.21
N THR A 145 -1.59 -22.59 11.61
CA THR A 145 -1.59 -21.24 11.04
C THR A 145 -0.53 -20.39 11.71
N GLY A 146 0.41 -19.84 10.95
CA GLY A 146 1.51 -19.04 11.50
C GLY A 146 2.47 -18.54 10.44
N GLY A 147 3.57 -17.93 10.87
CA GLY A 147 4.54 -17.32 9.98
C GLY A 147 5.79 -18.18 9.78
N VAL A 148 6.21 -18.38 8.53
CA VAL A 148 7.52 -18.96 8.19
C VAL A 148 8.46 -17.84 7.75
N ILE A 149 9.58 -17.69 8.45
CA ILE A 149 10.60 -16.69 8.15
C ILE A 149 11.60 -17.28 7.16
N ILE A 150 11.85 -16.56 6.06
CA ILE A 150 12.94 -16.82 5.12
C ILE A 150 13.85 -15.59 5.07
N ARG A 151 15.13 -15.76 5.41
CA ARG A 151 16.13 -14.67 5.31
C ARG A 151 17.05 -14.91 4.12
N LEU A 152 17.12 -13.93 3.23
CA LEU A 152 17.96 -13.92 2.03
C LEU A 152 19.17 -13.00 2.25
N SER A 153 20.29 -13.58 2.67
CA SER A 153 21.50 -12.85 3.03
C SER A 153 22.57 -13.00 1.95
N VAL A 154 22.69 -12.01 1.05
CA VAL A 154 23.67 -12.00 -0.06
C VAL A 154 24.66 -10.86 0.07
N SER A 155 24.17 -9.62 0.16
CA SER A 155 25.03 -8.44 0.29
C SER A 155 25.51 -8.22 1.72
N LEU A 156 24.67 -8.58 2.69
CA LEU A 156 24.91 -8.42 4.13
C LEU A 156 24.23 -9.57 4.91
N PRO A 157 24.77 -9.95 6.07
CA PRO A 157 24.12 -10.91 6.96
C PRO A 157 22.84 -10.32 7.57
N ILE A 158 21.77 -11.13 7.60
CA ILE A 158 20.54 -10.82 8.34
C ILE A 158 20.51 -11.69 9.61
N TYR A 159 20.59 -11.04 10.76
CA TYR A 159 20.65 -11.73 12.03
C TYR A 159 19.25 -12.13 12.54
N PRO A 160 19.08 -13.34 13.12
CA PRO A 160 17.77 -13.79 13.61
C PRO A 160 17.12 -12.81 14.60
N GLN A 161 17.91 -12.18 15.48
CA GLN A 161 17.38 -11.22 16.45
C GLN A 161 16.72 -9.98 15.82
N ASP A 162 17.04 -9.66 14.56
CA ASP A 162 16.44 -8.52 13.86
C ASP A 162 15.09 -8.88 13.22
N THR A 163 14.80 -10.17 13.04
CA THR A 163 13.56 -10.68 12.42
C THR A 163 12.62 -11.35 13.42
N ARG A 164 13.17 -11.94 14.48
CA ARG A 164 12.40 -12.51 15.60
C ARG A 164 11.58 -11.41 16.27
N GLY A 165 10.32 -11.71 16.56
CA GLY A 165 9.38 -10.75 17.14
C GLY A 165 8.70 -9.80 16.13
N VAL A 166 9.20 -9.72 14.88
CA VAL A 166 8.48 -9.04 13.78
C VAL A 166 7.32 -9.90 13.29
N VAL A 167 7.54 -11.22 13.21
CA VAL A 167 6.53 -12.21 12.83
C VAL A 167 5.94 -12.84 14.08
N LYS A 168 4.62 -12.75 14.24
CA LYS A 168 3.88 -13.42 15.33
C LYS A 168 3.64 -14.89 14.96
N ASN A 169 3.59 -15.75 15.98
CA ASN A 169 3.37 -17.19 15.82
C ASN A 169 4.30 -17.83 14.76
N CYS A 170 5.61 -17.71 14.96
CA CYS A 170 6.59 -18.20 13.99
C CYS A 170 6.70 -19.74 14.06
N LEU A 171 6.46 -20.40 12.92
CA LEU A 171 6.51 -21.86 12.78
C LEU A 171 7.90 -22.38 12.41
N GLY A 172 8.74 -21.54 11.81
CA GLY A 172 10.09 -21.91 11.40
C GLY A 172 10.88 -20.75 10.82
N GLU A 173 12.20 -20.82 10.94
CA GLU A 173 13.16 -19.82 10.45
C GLU A 173 14.19 -20.49 9.53
N PHE A 174 14.33 -19.98 8.31
CA PHE A 174 15.20 -20.58 7.29
C PHE A 174 16.09 -19.55 6.62
N ASP A 175 17.39 -19.82 6.63
CA ASP A 175 18.42 -18.93 6.09
C ASP A 175 18.95 -19.46 4.75
N LEU A 176 18.64 -18.74 3.66
CA LEU A 176 19.29 -18.96 2.37
C LEU A 176 20.34 -17.87 2.17
N THR A 177 21.60 -18.26 2.16
CA THR A 177 22.73 -17.33 2.15
C THR A 177 23.85 -17.81 1.24
N VAL A 178 24.86 -16.97 1.07
CA VAL A 178 26.13 -17.27 0.42
C VAL A 178 27.22 -17.40 1.48
N GLN A 179 28.31 -18.09 1.15
CA GLN A 179 29.49 -18.08 1.99
C GLN A 179 30.04 -16.65 2.10
N ASP A 180 30.15 -16.15 3.33
CA ASP A 180 30.69 -14.84 3.70
C ASP A 180 30.03 -13.66 2.92
N PRO A 181 28.76 -13.32 3.20
CA PRO A 181 28.01 -12.29 2.47
C PRO A 181 28.73 -10.93 2.38
N TYR A 182 28.88 -10.42 1.16
CA TYR A 182 29.42 -9.09 0.89
C TYR A 182 28.82 -8.52 -0.40
N HIS A 183 29.02 -7.22 -0.65
CA HIS A 183 28.49 -6.55 -1.84
C HIS A 183 29.12 -7.11 -3.12
N ASP A 184 28.31 -7.28 -4.17
CA ASP A 184 28.78 -7.76 -5.47
C ASP A 184 29.33 -9.21 -5.48
N ILE A 185 29.02 -10.02 -4.44
CA ILE A 185 29.45 -11.43 -4.32
C ILE A 185 28.87 -12.36 -5.39
N LEU A 186 27.65 -12.10 -5.88
CA LEU A 186 27.04 -12.81 -7.01
C LEU A 186 27.20 -11.97 -8.26
N SER A 187 28.38 -12.07 -8.88
CA SER A 187 28.83 -11.14 -9.91
C SER A 187 28.56 -11.63 -11.34
N SER A 188 28.11 -12.88 -11.49
CA SER A 188 27.76 -13.54 -12.75
C SER A 188 26.24 -13.74 -12.90
N GLU A 189 25.72 -13.80 -14.13
CA GLU A 189 24.35 -14.28 -14.43
C GLU A 189 24.13 -15.67 -13.86
N ALA A 190 25.07 -16.59 -14.10
CA ALA A 190 24.96 -17.98 -13.67
C ALA A 190 24.73 -18.10 -12.15
N SER A 191 25.50 -17.39 -11.33
CA SER A 191 25.37 -17.42 -9.87
C SER A 191 24.07 -16.78 -9.36
N ARG A 192 23.61 -15.69 -9.98
CA ARG A 192 22.31 -15.08 -9.66
C ARG A 192 21.14 -15.98 -10.04
N VAL A 193 21.24 -16.66 -11.18
CA VAL A 193 20.28 -17.68 -11.62
C VAL A 193 20.28 -18.87 -10.66
N GLU A 194 21.45 -19.33 -10.22
CA GLU A 194 21.60 -20.42 -9.25
C GLU A 194 20.95 -20.06 -7.90
N PHE A 195 21.23 -18.86 -7.37
CA PHE A 195 20.62 -18.38 -6.13
C PHE A 195 19.10 -18.25 -6.26
N THR A 196 18.62 -17.72 -7.38
CA THR A 196 17.18 -17.64 -7.66
C THR A 196 16.53 -19.02 -7.66
N ASN A 197 17.16 -20.01 -8.30
CA ASN A 197 16.69 -21.40 -8.30
C ASN A 197 16.70 -22.01 -6.89
N ALA A 198 17.73 -21.72 -6.10
CA ALA A 198 17.82 -22.16 -4.71
C ALA A 198 16.67 -21.57 -3.86
N PHE A 199 16.31 -20.30 -4.07
CA PHE A 199 15.18 -19.67 -3.40
C PHE A 199 13.85 -20.37 -3.72
N PHE A 200 13.53 -20.57 -5.00
CA PHE A 200 12.27 -21.24 -5.38
C PHE A 200 12.25 -22.72 -4.97
N LYS A 201 13.40 -23.39 -4.97
CA LYS A 201 13.53 -24.75 -4.42
C LYS A 201 13.24 -24.77 -2.92
N LEU A 202 13.74 -23.79 -2.17
CA LEU A 202 13.44 -23.65 -0.75
C LEU A 202 11.96 -23.37 -0.52
N LEU A 203 11.40 -22.37 -1.21
CA LEU A 203 9.99 -22.01 -1.11
C LEU A 203 9.09 -23.21 -1.41
N SER A 204 9.36 -23.95 -2.49
CA SER A 204 8.61 -25.17 -2.84
C SER A 204 8.61 -26.22 -1.74
N LYS A 205 9.76 -26.46 -1.10
CA LYS A 205 9.86 -27.42 0.00
C LYS A 205 9.12 -26.93 1.25
N LEU A 206 9.27 -25.66 1.59
CA LEU A 206 8.62 -25.09 2.75
C LEU A 206 7.10 -25.01 2.58
N SER A 207 6.60 -24.70 1.39
CA SER A 207 5.16 -24.70 1.10
C SER A 207 4.52 -26.08 1.27
N LYS A 208 5.28 -27.17 1.11
CA LYS A 208 4.82 -28.54 1.40
C LYS A 208 4.89 -28.88 2.89
N LEU A 209 5.90 -28.36 3.60
CA LEU A 209 6.07 -28.59 5.03
C LEU A 209 5.10 -27.73 5.86
N TYR A 210 4.70 -26.57 5.35
CA TYR A 210 3.93 -25.57 6.09
C TYR A 210 2.73 -25.10 5.25
N GLU A 211 1.73 -25.97 5.11
CA GLU A 211 0.60 -25.80 4.19
C GLU A 211 -0.23 -24.54 4.46
N ASN A 212 -0.43 -24.20 5.73
CA ASN A 212 -1.27 -23.08 6.17
C ASN A 212 -0.46 -21.84 6.61
N ALA A 213 0.83 -21.79 6.28
CA ALA A 213 1.71 -20.73 6.74
C ALA A 213 1.72 -19.50 5.81
N GLN A 214 1.86 -18.32 6.43
CA GLN A 214 2.24 -17.10 5.74
C GLN A 214 3.77 -17.03 5.60
N PHE A 215 4.26 -16.73 4.40
CA PHE A 215 5.70 -16.63 4.14
C PHE A 215 6.19 -15.18 4.30
N HIS A 216 7.22 -15.00 5.12
CA HIS A 216 7.82 -13.71 5.44
C HIS A 216 9.27 -13.67 4.93
N VAL A 217 9.53 -12.85 3.93
CA VAL A 217 10.85 -12.76 3.28
C VAL A 217 11.57 -11.47 3.70
N PHE A 218 12.67 -11.65 4.43
CA PHE A 218 13.60 -10.60 4.80
C PHE A 218 14.84 -10.70 3.90
N ALA A 219 15.30 -9.59 3.35
CA ALA A 219 16.28 -9.64 2.28
C ALA A 219 17.33 -8.52 2.39
N ALA A 220 18.56 -8.89 2.08
CA ALA A 220 19.72 -8.02 1.97
C ALA A 220 20.53 -8.49 0.76
N MET A 221 20.15 -8.02 -0.43
CA MET A 221 20.65 -8.50 -1.71
C MET A 221 20.70 -7.40 -2.77
N PRO A 222 21.48 -7.57 -3.86
CA PRO A 222 21.51 -6.62 -4.96
C PRO A 222 20.14 -6.52 -5.65
N THR A 223 19.80 -5.34 -6.15
CA THR A 223 18.51 -5.09 -6.83
C THR A 223 18.36 -5.91 -8.11
N GLY A 224 19.46 -6.20 -8.83
CA GLY A 224 19.42 -7.08 -9.99
C GLY A 224 18.97 -8.51 -9.66
N LEU A 225 19.49 -9.10 -8.57
CA LEU A 225 19.03 -10.39 -8.06
C LEU A 225 17.58 -10.34 -7.57
N THR A 226 17.23 -9.26 -6.88
CA THR A 226 15.89 -9.01 -6.35
C THR A 226 14.84 -9.00 -7.47
N PHE A 227 15.13 -8.30 -8.57
CA PHE A 227 14.24 -8.25 -9.73
C PHE A 227 14.14 -9.60 -10.43
N LEU A 228 15.26 -10.33 -10.54
CA LEU A 228 15.29 -11.67 -11.12
C LEU A 228 14.40 -12.65 -10.34
N ILE A 229 14.49 -12.65 -9.00
CA ILE A 229 13.60 -13.44 -8.14
C ILE A 229 12.14 -13.06 -8.39
N GLY A 230 11.81 -11.77 -8.40
CA GLY A 230 10.46 -11.31 -8.72
C GLY A 230 9.98 -11.81 -10.08
N SER A 231 10.80 -11.69 -11.12
CA SER A 231 10.44 -12.02 -12.52
C SER A 231 10.08 -13.49 -12.76
N ARG A 232 10.62 -14.39 -11.93
CA ARG A 232 10.33 -15.84 -11.99
C ARG A 232 9.17 -16.25 -11.10
N ARG A 233 8.56 -15.31 -10.39
CA ARG A 233 7.37 -15.62 -9.59
C ARG A 233 6.17 -15.79 -10.51
N ASN A 234 5.63 -17.01 -10.54
CA ASN A 234 4.27 -17.27 -10.97
C ASN A 234 3.34 -17.28 -9.74
N PRO A 235 2.36 -16.35 -9.65
CA PRO A 235 1.45 -16.29 -8.52
C PRO A 235 0.63 -17.58 -8.34
N ASN A 236 0.19 -18.20 -9.43
CA ASN A 236 -0.58 -19.45 -9.37
C ASN A 236 0.24 -20.64 -8.84
N MET A 237 1.57 -20.52 -8.78
CA MET A 237 2.48 -21.59 -8.33
C MET A 237 3.02 -21.36 -6.93
N TRP A 238 3.06 -20.13 -6.44
CA TRP A 238 3.81 -19.75 -5.26
C TRP A 238 2.93 -19.01 -4.25
N PRO A 239 3.04 -19.32 -2.94
CA PRO A 239 2.20 -18.70 -1.93
C PRO A 239 2.42 -17.18 -1.84
N ALA A 240 1.52 -16.51 -1.13
CA ALA A 240 1.68 -15.10 -0.80
C ALA A 240 2.96 -14.88 0.02
N ILE A 241 3.72 -13.83 -0.34
CA ILE A 241 4.98 -13.48 0.34
C ILE A 241 4.88 -12.08 0.90
N GLN A 242 4.98 -11.95 2.22
CA GLN A 242 5.16 -10.66 2.89
C GLN A 242 6.63 -10.23 2.79
N THR A 243 6.88 -9.09 2.15
CA THR A 243 8.21 -8.47 2.09
C THR A 243 8.39 -7.43 3.19
N TYR A 244 9.64 -7.03 3.45
CA TYR A 244 9.99 -6.10 4.52
C TYR A 244 10.95 -5.02 4.04
N GLN A 245 10.74 -3.80 4.54
CA GLN A 245 11.72 -2.73 4.42
C GLN A 245 12.61 -2.67 5.66
N TYR A 246 13.91 -2.62 5.41
CA TYR A 246 14.92 -2.42 6.45
C TYR A 246 15.18 -0.94 6.71
N LYS A 247 15.30 -0.58 7.99
CA LYS A 247 15.87 0.70 8.45
C LYS A 247 16.69 0.48 9.71
N HIS A 248 17.99 0.78 9.62
CA HIS A 248 18.96 0.55 10.71
C HIS A 248 18.56 1.26 12.03
N SER A 249 18.07 2.50 11.92
CA SER A 249 17.64 3.32 13.07
C SER A 249 16.27 2.94 13.63
N ALA A 250 15.49 2.10 12.95
CA ALA A 250 14.15 1.72 13.38
C ALA A 250 14.17 0.60 14.43
N ARG A 251 13.11 0.53 15.24
CA ARG A 251 12.82 -0.56 16.18
C ARG A 251 11.34 -0.94 16.02
N PRO A 252 11.01 -2.15 15.54
CA PRO A 252 11.91 -3.15 14.95
C PRO A 252 12.62 -2.64 13.69
N LYS A 253 13.78 -3.22 13.34
CA LYS A 253 14.58 -2.80 12.16
C LYS A 253 13.90 -3.11 10.84
N TYR A 254 13.02 -4.10 10.82
CA TYR A 254 12.22 -4.47 9.66
C TYR A 254 10.76 -4.13 9.87
N LYS A 255 10.15 -3.49 8.87
CA LYS A 255 8.72 -3.21 8.84
C LYS A 255 8.07 -3.91 7.65
N PRO A 256 6.87 -4.49 7.82
CA PRO A 256 6.11 -5.03 6.70
C PRO A 256 5.98 -3.97 5.60
N ALA A 257 6.26 -4.37 4.37
CA ALA A 257 6.17 -3.54 3.20
C ALA A 257 5.10 -4.10 2.26
N ILE A 258 5.49 -4.68 1.13
CA ILE A 258 4.54 -5.16 0.12
C ILE A 258 4.21 -6.64 0.35
N LEU A 259 2.93 -6.96 0.41
CA LEU A 259 2.44 -8.33 0.26
C LEU A 259 2.34 -8.69 -1.24
N LEU A 260 3.13 -9.68 -1.65
CA LEU A 260 3.14 -10.23 -3.00
C LEU A 260 2.14 -11.38 -3.06
N THR A 261 0.97 -11.12 -3.64
CA THR A 261 -0.11 -12.10 -3.83
C THR A 261 -0.36 -12.31 -5.32
N ASP A 262 -1.37 -13.10 -5.64
CA ASP A 262 -1.77 -13.30 -7.03
C ASP A 262 -2.35 -12.02 -7.60
N ALA A 263 -1.93 -11.63 -8.81
CA ALA A 263 -2.37 -10.39 -9.43
C ALA A 263 -3.90 -10.33 -9.62
N TYR A 264 -4.55 -11.50 -9.73
CA TYR A 264 -6.01 -11.64 -9.78
C TYR A 264 -6.66 -11.55 -8.38
N ALA A 265 -5.98 -12.08 -7.35
CA ALA A 265 -6.41 -11.92 -5.96
C ALA A 265 -6.10 -10.51 -5.42
N ALA A 266 -5.11 -9.78 -5.93
CA ALA A 266 -4.81 -8.41 -5.49
C ALA A 266 -5.89 -7.40 -5.90
N GLN A 267 -6.75 -7.73 -6.88
CA GLN A 267 -7.92 -6.92 -7.23
C GLN A 267 -9.17 -7.29 -6.42
N THR A 268 -9.21 -8.41 -5.70
CA THR A 268 -10.44 -8.91 -5.04
C THR A 268 -10.27 -9.56 -3.66
N ASN A 269 -9.05 -9.83 -3.18
CA ASN A 269 -8.78 -10.65 -1.99
C ASN A 269 -7.33 -10.47 -1.46
N ASN A 270 -7.10 -9.43 -0.64
CA ASN A 270 -6.26 -9.53 0.59
C ASN A 270 -6.11 -8.25 1.42
N ASP A 271 -6.95 -7.24 1.23
CA ASP A 271 -7.59 -6.64 2.40
C ASP A 271 -9.02 -7.18 2.40
N LEU A 272 -9.55 -7.61 3.54
CA LEU A 272 -11.01 -7.63 3.69
C LEU A 272 -11.52 -6.29 3.15
N PRO A 273 -12.54 -6.28 2.26
CA PRO A 273 -12.96 -5.06 1.59
C PRO A 273 -13.05 -3.93 2.61
N LYS A 274 -12.38 -2.81 2.34
CA LYS A 274 -12.31 -1.68 3.26
C LYS A 274 -13.73 -1.34 3.67
N LYS A 275 -13.97 -1.56 4.96
CA LYS A 275 -15.30 -1.39 5.53
C LYS A 275 -15.55 0.11 5.71
N VAL A 276 -16.56 0.62 5.02
CA VAL A 276 -17.04 1.99 5.14
C VAL A 276 -18.30 1.95 5.98
N LEU A 277 -18.31 2.65 7.11
CA LEU A 277 -19.50 2.83 7.92
C LEU A 277 -20.06 4.22 7.64
N VAL A 278 -21.27 4.28 7.07
CA VAL A 278 -22.01 5.53 6.87
C VAL A 278 -23.12 5.57 7.90
N ILE A 279 -23.07 6.58 8.76
CA ILE A 279 -24.04 6.83 9.82
C ILE A 279 -24.76 8.14 9.55
N THR A 280 -26.09 8.11 9.68
CA THR A 280 -26.90 9.31 9.56
C THR A 280 -27.81 9.48 10.77
N ALA A 281 -28.00 10.72 11.21
CA ALA A 281 -29.03 11.08 12.18
C ALA A 281 -30.05 11.95 11.48
N ASP A 282 -31.09 11.32 10.93
CA ASP A 282 -32.18 12.01 10.24
C ASP A 282 -33.50 11.87 11.02
N LYS A 283 -34.33 12.91 10.99
CA LYS A 283 -35.77 12.85 11.32
C LYS A 283 -36.51 12.74 9.99
N GLN A 284 -37.57 11.96 9.92
CA GLN A 284 -38.49 12.01 8.76
C GLN A 284 -38.88 13.49 8.48
N GLN A 285 -38.30 14.06 7.41
CA GLN A 285 -38.75 15.20 6.58
C GLN A 285 -37.83 16.42 6.37
N ASP A 286 -36.68 16.60 7.04
CA ASP A 286 -35.93 17.88 6.90
C ASP A 286 -34.49 17.83 6.36
N LEU A 287 -33.86 16.67 6.15
CA LEU A 287 -32.61 16.60 5.36
C LEU A 287 -32.66 15.59 4.21
N HIS A 288 -31.97 15.94 3.13
CA HIS A 288 -31.71 15.04 2.00
C HIS A 288 -30.54 14.07 2.26
N VAL A 289 -30.39 13.60 3.51
CA VAL A 289 -29.30 12.71 3.93
C VAL A 289 -29.54 11.25 3.49
N THR A 290 -30.80 10.86 3.31
CA THR A 290 -31.14 9.52 2.77
C THR A 290 -30.70 9.32 1.31
N PRO A 291 -30.85 10.31 0.40
CA PRO A 291 -30.20 10.31 -0.92
C PRO A 291 -28.68 10.15 -0.86
N GLU A 292 -28.00 10.87 0.04
CA GLU A 292 -26.53 10.85 0.15
C GLU A 292 -26.00 9.45 0.43
N ALA A 293 -26.53 8.77 1.45
CA ALA A 293 -26.06 7.44 1.80
C ALA A 293 -26.31 6.39 0.71
N LYS A 294 -27.47 6.47 0.04
CA LYS A 294 -27.79 5.61 -1.10
C LYS A 294 -26.86 5.90 -2.29
N GLU A 295 -26.53 7.16 -2.52
CA GLU A 295 -25.64 7.57 -3.59
C GLU A 295 -24.20 7.14 -3.32
N ILE A 296 -23.70 7.24 -2.07
CA ILE A 296 -22.41 6.69 -1.67
C ILE A 296 -22.34 5.19 -1.96
N GLN A 297 -23.40 4.45 -1.63
CA GLN A 297 -23.47 3.01 -1.91
C GLN A 297 -23.40 2.74 -3.42
N VAL A 298 -24.18 3.44 -4.24
CA VAL A 298 -24.17 3.30 -5.70
C VAL A 298 -22.81 3.65 -6.30
N LEU A 299 -22.19 4.75 -5.85
CA LEU A 299 -20.89 5.18 -6.36
C LEU A 299 -19.79 4.16 -6.04
N LEU A 300 -19.77 3.63 -4.82
CA LEU A 300 -18.75 2.67 -4.39
C LEU A 300 -19.02 1.24 -4.90
N MET A 301 -20.28 0.83 -5.08
CA MET A 301 -20.63 -0.56 -5.43
C MET A 301 -20.97 -0.78 -6.90
N GLU A 302 -21.54 0.20 -7.60
CA GLU A 302 -22.08 0.00 -8.96
C GLU A 302 -21.27 0.71 -10.06
N ARG A 303 -20.61 1.83 -9.75
CA ARG A 303 -19.89 2.66 -10.74
C ARG A 303 -18.37 2.72 -10.58
N ALA A 304 -17.83 2.21 -9.47
CA ALA A 304 -16.40 2.26 -9.16
C ALA A 304 -15.59 1.16 -9.87
N LYS A 305 -14.35 1.49 -10.24
CA LYS A 305 -13.36 0.51 -10.73
C LYS A 305 -12.99 -0.54 -9.67
N LEU A 306 -13.18 -0.21 -8.39
CA LEU A 306 -12.81 -1.02 -7.22
C LEU A 306 -14.01 -1.52 -6.41
N ARG A 307 -15.13 -1.87 -7.06
CA ARG A 307 -16.36 -2.30 -6.37
C ARG A 307 -16.17 -3.45 -5.35
N ASP A 308 -15.21 -4.33 -5.61
CA ASP A 308 -14.92 -5.50 -4.76
C ASP A 308 -13.95 -5.15 -3.60
N CYS A 309 -13.43 -3.91 -3.56
CA CYS A 309 -12.47 -3.45 -2.56
C CYS A 309 -13.11 -2.71 -1.37
N TYR A 310 -14.41 -2.37 -1.43
CA TYR A 310 -15.11 -1.66 -0.36
C TYR A 310 -16.37 -2.38 0.06
N LYS A 311 -16.64 -2.40 1.38
CA LYS A 311 -17.91 -2.88 1.94
C LYS A 311 -18.58 -1.75 2.71
N VAL A 312 -19.61 -1.16 2.12
CA VAL A 312 -20.38 -0.09 2.74
C VAL A 312 -21.45 -0.69 3.65
N THR A 313 -21.49 -0.24 4.90
CA THR A 313 -22.59 -0.48 5.82
C THR A 313 -23.25 0.85 6.14
N PHE A 314 -24.55 0.92 5.90
CA PHE A 314 -25.35 2.10 6.17
C PHE A 314 -26.18 1.89 7.43
N GLU A 315 -26.13 2.83 8.36
CA GLU A 315 -26.97 2.84 9.56
C GLU A 315 -27.72 4.19 9.65
N PRO A 316 -29.00 4.22 9.23
CA PRO A 316 -29.84 5.40 9.34
C PRO A 316 -30.38 5.62 10.75
N GLU A 317 -30.78 6.86 11.04
CA GLU A 317 -31.44 7.27 12.29
C GLU A 317 -30.67 6.84 13.55
N ALA A 318 -29.33 6.90 13.46
CA ALA A 318 -28.45 6.30 14.45
C ALA A 318 -28.35 7.12 15.74
N THR A 319 -28.36 6.41 16.86
CA THR A 319 -27.99 6.91 18.19
C THR A 319 -26.48 6.84 18.42
N MET A 320 -25.98 7.47 19.50
CA MET A 320 -24.60 7.26 19.94
C MET A 320 -24.30 5.79 20.27
N GLU A 321 -25.27 5.08 20.84
CA GLU A 321 -25.19 3.65 21.13
C GLU A 321 -25.05 2.82 19.85
N ASP A 322 -25.81 3.16 18.80
CA ASP A 322 -25.69 2.52 17.48
C ASP A 322 -24.30 2.74 16.89
N LEU A 323 -23.76 3.97 16.93
CA LEU A 323 -22.40 4.26 16.48
C LEU A 323 -21.37 3.38 17.20
N ILE A 324 -21.42 3.33 18.54
CA ILE A 324 -20.49 2.51 19.33
C ILE A 324 -20.62 1.02 18.99
N ALA A 325 -21.86 0.53 18.87
CA ALA A 325 -22.16 -0.85 18.52
C ALA A 325 -21.60 -1.21 17.14
N LYS A 326 -21.80 -0.35 16.14
CA LYS A 326 -21.32 -0.56 14.78
C LYS A 326 -19.80 -0.44 14.66
N LEU A 327 -19.18 0.53 15.33
CA LEU A 327 -17.72 0.61 15.39
C LEU A 327 -17.11 -0.69 15.94
N ARG A 328 -17.73 -1.28 16.97
CA ARG A 328 -17.29 -2.57 17.55
C ARG A 328 -17.54 -3.75 16.62
N GLN A 329 -18.74 -3.83 16.03
CA GLN A 329 -19.16 -4.96 15.19
C GLN A 329 -18.40 -4.99 13.86
N ILE A 330 -18.28 -3.83 13.22
CA ILE A 330 -17.78 -3.72 11.85
C ILE A 330 -16.26 -3.55 11.87
N GLN A 331 -15.72 -2.79 12.83
CA GLN A 331 -14.34 -2.29 12.81
C GLN A 331 -14.02 -1.63 11.45
N PRO A 332 -14.66 -0.48 11.14
CA PRO A 332 -14.53 0.18 9.85
C PRO A 332 -13.16 0.83 9.67
N HIS A 333 -12.78 1.02 8.40
CA HIS A 333 -11.60 1.81 8.00
C HIS A 333 -11.99 3.28 7.79
N ILE A 334 -13.17 3.50 7.19
CA ILE A 334 -13.70 4.84 6.94
C ILE A 334 -15.02 4.98 7.70
N VAL A 335 -15.16 6.05 8.45
CA VAL A 335 -16.41 6.40 9.15
C VAL A 335 -16.91 7.72 8.59
N HIS A 336 -18.11 7.71 8.03
CA HIS A 336 -18.82 8.90 7.56
C HIS A 336 -19.99 9.17 8.48
N ILE A 337 -20.01 10.35 9.08
CA ILE A 337 -21.11 10.80 9.93
C ILE A 337 -21.74 11.99 9.24
N ALA A 338 -22.95 11.81 8.71
CA ALA A 338 -23.75 12.86 8.11
C ALA A 338 -24.93 13.19 9.03
N SER A 339 -24.93 14.40 9.57
CA SER A 339 -25.97 14.86 10.48
C SER A 339 -25.97 16.39 10.53
N HIS A 340 -26.99 16.96 11.16
CA HIS A 340 -26.82 18.30 11.71
C HIS A 340 -25.67 18.34 12.71
N GLY A 341 -25.16 19.54 12.95
CA GLY A 341 -24.11 19.73 13.94
C GLY A 341 -23.94 21.19 14.30
N ASN A 342 -23.10 21.38 15.29
CA ASN A 342 -22.60 22.68 15.68
C ASN A 342 -21.11 22.54 16.03
N ARG A 343 -20.53 23.54 16.69
CA ARG A 343 -19.11 23.54 17.10
C ARG A 343 -18.73 22.36 18.01
N LEU A 344 -19.70 21.66 18.58
CA LEU A 344 -19.49 20.50 19.46
C LEU A 344 -19.45 19.17 18.68
N GLY A 345 -19.72 19.23 17.38
CA GLY A 345 -19.70 18.09 16.48
C GLY A 345 -21.07 17.66 15.96
N PRO A 346 -21.12 16.46 15.36
CA PRO A 346 -22.35 15.84 14.85
C PRO A 346 -23.39 15.63 15.96
N HIS A 347 -24.65 15.96 15.69
CA HIS A 347 -25.78 15.63 16.57
C HIS A 347 -26.33 14.25 16.21
N LEU A 348 -26.10 13.28 17.09
CA LEU A 348 -26.74 11.95 17.04
C LEU A 348 -27.83 11.86 18.13
N TYR A 349 -28.77 10.92 18.00
CA TYR A 349 -29.84 10.75 18.98
C TYR A 349 -29.32 10.28 20.35
N GLU A 350 -29.87 10.84 21.43
CA GLU A 350 -29.77 10.28 22.78
C GLU A 350 -31.00 9.40 23.05
N GLY A 351 -30.80 8.10 23.28
CA GLY A 351 -31.89 7.19 23.68
C GLY A 351 -32.55 6.41 22.54
N VAL A 352 -33.87 6.55 22.35
CA VAL A 352 -34.68 5.69 21.45
C VAL A 352 -34.75 6.28 20.04
N ARG A 353 -34.59 5.44 19.01
CA ARG A 353 -34.75 5.82 17.59
C ARG A 353 -36.06 6.59 17.37
N GLY A 354 -35.99 7.73 16.69
CA GLY A 354 -37.14 8.62 16.44
C GLY A 354 -37.50 9.57 17.57
N GLY A 355 -36.71 9.63 18.66
CA GLY A 355 -36.84 10.64 19.71
C GLY A 355 -36.54 12.06 19.21
N ASN A 356 -36.74 13.09 20.04
CA ASN A 356 -36.23 14.41 19.70
C ASN A 356 -34.69 14.39 19.72
N VAL A 357 -34.05 15.00 18.72
CA VAL A 357 -32.63 15.39 18.81
C VAL A 357 -32.58 16.54 19.82
N SER A 358 -32.62 16.22 21.12
CA SER A 358 -32.24 17.20 22.13
C SER A 358 -30.74 17.34 22.03
N GLY A 359 -30.27 18.57 21.76
CA GLY A 359 -28.86 18.89 21.94
C GLY A 359 -28.45 18.35 23.31
N THR A 360 -27.44 17.49 23.30
CA THR A 360 -26.99 16.75 24.48
C THR A 360 -26.83 17.71 25.66
N PRO A 361 -27.45 17.48 26.83
CA PRO A 361 -27.33 18.35 27.98
C PRO A 361 -25.99 18.06 28.67
N TYR A 362 -24.87 18.37 28.01
CA TYR A 362 -23.58 18.43 28.67
C TYR A 362 -23.30 19.86 29.07
N ASP A 363 -23.07 20.07 30.37
CA ASP A 363 -22.76 21.37 30.98
C ASP A 363 -21.46 22.01 30.48
N SER A 364 -20.66 21.33 29.63
CA SER A 364 -19.48 21.93 29.01
C SER A 364 -19.13 21.33 27.64
N THR A 365 -18.77 22.23 26.72
CA THR A 365 -18.31 21.93 25.35
C THR A 365 -17.10 21.00 25.32
N ALA A 366 -16.20 21.13 26.31
CA ALA A 366 -14.97 20.37 26.41
C ALA A 366 -15.20 18.87 26.71
N GLU A 367 -16.26 18.49 27.43
CA GLU A 367 -16.51 17.08 27.75
C GLU A 367 -17.07 16.28 26.57
N ILE A 368 -17.86 16.93 25.71
CA ILE A 368 -18.36 16.33 24.45
C ILE A 368 -17.18 16.06 23.50
N GLU A 369 -16.31 17.04 23.28
CA GLU A 369 -15.14 16.89 22.42
C GLU A 369 -14.23 15.76 22.92
N LYS A 370 -13.95 15.73 24.23
CA LYS A 370 -13.19 14.64 24.84
C LYS A 370 -13.88 13.30 24.66
N ALA A 371 -15.21 13.22 24.70
CA ALA A 371 -15.95 11.97 24.47
C ALA A 371 -15.75 11.45 23.05
N TRP A 372 -15.84 12.30 22.02
CA TRP A 372 -15.56 11.95 20.63
C TRP A 372 -14.12 11.50 20.40
N VAL A 373 -13.14 12.22 20.94
CA VAL A 373 -11.73 11.83 20.87
C VAL A 373 -11.51 10.49 21.57
N ARG A 374 -12.04 10.32 22.79
CA ARG A 374 -11.98 9.05 23.54
C ARG A 374 -12.64 7.90 22.78
N LEU A 375 -13.70 8.16 22.02
CA LEU A 375 -14.37 7.15 21.22
C LEU A 375 -13.45 6.64 20.12
N PHE A 376 -12.97 7.52 19.23
CA PHE A 376 -12.14 7.11 18.09
C PHE A 376 -10.77 6.57 18.50
N ASN A 377 -10.22 6.99 19.63
CA ASN A 377 -8.98 6.44 20.19
C ASN A 377 -9.05 4.93 20.48
N LYS A 378 -10.24 4.36 20.66
CA LYS A 378 -10.42 2.93 20.91
C LYS A 378 -10.37 2.08 19.64
N TYR A 379 -10.45 2.68 18.45
CA TYR A 379 -10.64 1.95 17.18
C TYR A 379 -9.47 2.20 16.23
N SER A 380 -8.38 1.46 16.42
CA SER A 380 -7.12 1.61 15.66
C SER A 380 -7.23 1.27 14.16
N MET A 381 -8.33 0.67 13.70
CA MET A 381 -8.57 0.40 12.27
C MET A 381 -9.09 1.61 11.51
N VAL A 382 -9.66 2.60 12.20
CA VAL A 382 -10.21 3.79 11.55
C VAL A 382 -9.05 4.63 11.01
N GLU A 383 -8.93 4.72 9.69
CA GLU A 383 -7.92 5.54 9.00
C GLU A 383 -8.48 6.91 8.60
N CYS A 384 -9.79 7.00 8.37
CA CYS A 384 -10.46 8.21 7.90
C CYS A 384 -11.80 8.42 8.61
N VAL A 385 -12.02 9.64 9.11
CA VAL A 385 -13.31 10.09 9.65
C VAL A 385 -13.79 11.32 8.87
N ILE A 386 -15.03 11.29 8.40
CA ILE A 386 -15.68 12.41 7.72
C ILE A 386 -16.81 12.88 8.64
N LEU A 387 -16.65 14.08 9.20
CA LEU A 387 -17.66 14.75 10.00
C LEU A 387 -18.46 15.69 9.09
N ASN A 388 -19.39 15.13 8.31
CA ASN A 388 -20.25 15.87 7.41
C ASN A 388 -21.39 16.55 8.19
N ALA A 389 -21.00 17.55 9.00
CA ALA A 389 -21.85 18.31 9.89
C ALA A 389 -21.34 19.74 10.02
N CYS A 390 -22.26 20.70 10.19
CA CYS A 390 -21.92 22.12 10.31
C CYS A 390 -20.93 22.39 11.46
N TYR A 391 -19.92 23.23 11.21
CA TYR A 391 -18.92 23.65 12.21
C TYR A 391 -18.12 22.51 12.88
N SER A 392 -17.92 21.39 12.18
CA SER A 392 -17.22 20.20 12.69
C SER A 392 -15.68 20.28 12.64
N SER A 393 -15.10 21.32 12.04
CA SER A 393 -13.66 21.38 11.78
C SER A 393 -12.77 21.44 13.03
N GLU A 394 -13.20 22.10 14.11
CA GLU A 394 -12.46 22.13 15.38
C GLU A 394 -12.40 20.73 16.02
N LEU A 395 -13.50 19.99 16.00
CA LEU A 395 -13.54 18.59 16.45
C LEU A 395 -12.70 17.70 15.55
N ALA A 396 -12.75 17.91 14.22
CA ALA A 396 -11.96 17.16 13.25
C ALA A 396 -10.46 17.27 13.54
N GLN A 397 -9.97 18.47 13.86
CA GLN A 397 -8.58 18.71 14.23
C GLN A 397 -8.16 17.86 15.44
N LYS A 398 -9.00 17.84 16.49
CA LYS A 398 -8.72 17.07 17.73
C LYS A 398 -8.71 15.56 17.49
N ILE A 399 -9.65 15.04 16.70
CA ILE A 399 -9.67 13.62 16.33
C ILE A 399 -8.43 13.26 15.48
N ALA A 400 -7.96 14.18 14.64
CA ALA A 400 -6.81 13.97 13.77
C ALA A 400 -5.48 13.81 14.51
N GLU A 401 -5.41 14.09 15.82
CA GLU A 401 -4.24 13.75 16.65
C GLU A 401 -3.98 12.24 16.71
N LYS A 402 -5.02 11.42 16.46
CA LYS A 402 -4.96 9.95 16.58
C LYS A 402 -5.46 9.22 15.34
N ILE A 403 -6.36 9.83 14.57
CA ILE A 403 -6.81 9.31 13.28
C ILE A 403 -6.05 9.99 12.15
N ARG A 404 -5.61 9.20 11.15
CA ARG A 404 -4.72 9.67 10.10
C ARG A 404 -5.32 10.78 9.23
N TYR A 405 -6.59 10.64 8.86
CA TYR A 405 -7.33 11.62 8.06
C TYR A 405 -8.64 11.97 8.75
N VAL A 406 -8.88 13.26 9.00
CA VAL A 406 -10.18 13.71 9.50
C VAL A 406 -10.64 14.92 8.71
N ILE A 407 -11.86 14.84 8.21
CA ILE A 407 -12.48 15.86 7.36
C ILE A 407 -13.61 16.51 8.15
N GLY A 408 -13.66 17.84 8.16
CA GLY A 408 -14.72 18.60 8.82
C GLY A 408 -15.02 19.91 8.10
N PHE A 409 -16.16 20.53 8.42
CA PHE A 409 -16.65 21.74 7.79
C PHE A 409 -16.50 22.93 8.72
N ASP A 410 -15.96 24.05 8.23
CA ASP A 410 -15.71 25.24 9.06
C ASP A 410 -16.98 26.05 9.37
N HIS A 411 -17.99 25.94 8.53
CA HIS A 411 -19.20 26.77 8.55
C HIS A 411 -20.45 25.90 8.44
N GLY A 412 -21.62 26.53 8.46
CA GLY A 412 -22.85 25.86 8.05
C GLY A 412 -22.73 25.34 6.62
N VAL A 413 -22.91 24.04 6.43
CA VAL A 413 -22.91 23.40 5.11
C VAL A 413 -24.36 23.22 4.65
N ALA A 414 -24.68 23.65 3.43
CA ALA A 414 -25.97 23.36 2.82
C ALA A 414 -26.03 21.88 2.41
N ASP A 415 -27.18 21.22 2.55
CA ASP A 415 -27.36 19.81 2.18
C ASP A 415 -26.83 19.48 0.78
N ILE A 416 -27.06 20.36 -0.20
CA ILE A 416 -26.57 20.18 -1.57
C ILE A 416 -25.04 20.15 -1.66
N ASN A 417 -24.34 20.92 -0.82
CA ASN A 417 -22.89 20.97 -0.77
C ASN A 417 -22.31 19.74 -0.06
N ALA A 418 -22.95 19.30 1.03
CA ALA A 418 -22.62 18.07 1.73
C ALA A 418 -22.74 16.85 0.78
N LEU A 419 -23.84 16.78 0.04
CA LEU A 419 -24.08 15.75 -0.97
C LEU A 419 -23.02 15.77 -2.08
N ARG A 420 -22.74 16.95 -2.65
CA ARG A 420 -21.74 17.12 -3.72
C ARG A 420 -20.33 16.74 -3.26
N PHE A 421 -19.96 17.10 -2.03
CA PHE A 421 -18.71 16.69 -1.42
C PHE A 421 -18.61 15.17 -1.38
N SER A 422 -19.58 14.50 -0.77
CA SER A 422 -19.61 13.05 -0.64
C SER A 422 -19.60 12.35 -1.99
N HIS A 423 -20.42 12.81 -2.93
CA HIS A 423 -20.45 12.25 -4.28
C HIS A 423 -19.07 12.30 -4.95
N SER A 424 -18.42 13.47 -5.00
CA SER A 424 -17.11 13.60 -5.62
C SER A 424 -16.01 12.85 -4.85
N PHE A 425 -16.05 12.89 -3.51
CA PHE A 425 -15.10 12.17 -2.67
C PHE A 425 -15.14 10.67 -2.91
N TYR A 426 -16.32 10.05 -2.81
CA TYR A 426 -16.47 8.61 -2.94
C TYR A 426 -16.32 8.11 -4.38
N ARG A 427 -16.67 8.95 -5.37
CA ARG A 427 -16.34 8.65 -6.77
C ARG A 427 -14.82 8.58 -6.96
N SER A 428 -14.07 9.57 -6.50
CA SER A 428 -12.61 9.57 -6.61
C SER A 428 -12.00 8.41 -5.84
N LEU A 429 -12.51 8.08 -4.66
CA LEU A 429 -12.07 6.91 -3.90
C LEU A 429 -12.34 5.59 -4.65
N GLY A 430 -13.50 5.47 -5.31
CA GLY A 430 -13.86 4.33 -6.15
C GLY A 430 -13.06 4.24 -7.46
N ASP A 431 -12.50 5.36 -7.92
CA ASP A 431 -11.59 5.48 -9.07
C ASP A 431 -10.11 5.21 -8.73
N ASP A 432 -9.84 4.70 -7.52
CA ASP A 432 -8.50 4.36 -6.98
C ASP A 432 -7.62 5.57 -6.62
N TYR A 433 -8.23 6.73 -6.34
CA TYR A 433 -7.52 7.87 -5.77
C TYR A 433 -7.42 7.76 -4.24
N ASN A 434 -6.32 8.28 -3.68
CA ASN A 434 -6.11 8.31 -2.23
C ASN A 434 -6.99 9.39 -1.53
N ILE A 435 -7.04 9.36 -0.20
CA ILE A 435 -7.89 10.26 0.62
C ILE A 435 -7.61 11.75 0.35
N LYS A 436 -6.35 12.16 0.15
CA LYS A 436 -6.02 13.57 -0.15
C LYS A 436 -6.63 14.01 -1.48
N LYS A 437 -6.49 13.18 -2.52
CA LYS A 437 -7.04 13.48 -3.84
C LYS A 437 -8.57 13.41 -3.85
N ALA A 438 -9.15 12.41 -3.17
CA ALA A 438 -10.59 12.33 -2.96
C ALA A 438 -11.14 13.55 -2.22
N PHE A 439 -10.44 14.07 -1.20
CA PHE A 439 -10.79 15.30 -0.51
C PHE A 439 -10.72 16.52 -1.44
N GLN A 440 -9.66 16.67 -2.24
CA GLN A 440 -9.56 17.76 -3.23
C GLN A 440 -10.75 17.74 -4.20
N ASP A 441 -11.08 16.57 -4.75
CA ASP A 441 -12.19 16.43 -5.69
C ASP A 441 -13.55 16.67 -5.00
N GLY A 442 -13.70 16.23 -3.74
CA GLY A 442 -14.81 16.57 -2.87
C GLY A 442 -14.99 18.09 -2.71
N ASN A 443 -13.89 18.79 -2.40
CA ASN A 443 -13.88 20.25 -2.21
C ASN A 443 -14.20 21.00 -3.51
N VAL A 444 -13.72 20.51 -4.66
CA VAL A 444 -14.13 21.02 -5.99
C VAL A 444 -15.63 20.83 -6.20
N GLY A 445 -16.20 19.71 -5.78
CA GLY A 445 -17.65 19.44 -5.85
C GLY A 445 -18.49 20.50 -5.12
N ILE A 446 -18.05 20.98 -3.96
CA ILE A 446 -18.71 22.04 -3.19
C ILE A 446 -18.74 23.37 -3.97
N GLY A 447 -17.67 23.67 -4.74
CA GLY A 447 -17.51 24.93 -5.48
C GLY A 447 -18.27 25.03 -6.81
N LEU A 448 -19.03 24.01 -7.21
CA LEU A 448 -19.80 24.02 -8.46
C LEU A 448 -21.00 25.01 -8.40
N PRO A 449 -21.43 25.59 -9.54
CA PRO A 449 -22.54 26.56 -9.59
C PRO A 449 -23.79 26.08 -8.83
N GLY A 450 -24.42 26.98 -8.07
CA GLY A 450 -25.63 26.71 -7.27
C GLY A 450 -25.41 26.38 -5.79
N GLY A 451 -24.19 26.48 -5.27
CA GLY A 451 -23.87 26.36 -3.83
C GLY A 451 -23.22 27.63 -3.26
N ASN A 452 -23.38 27.89 -1.96
CA ASN A 452 -22.64 28.94 -1.26
C ASN A 452 -21.24 28.42 -0.90
N ALA A 453 -20.19 29.24 -1.07
CA ALA A 453 -18.81 28.88 -0.78
C ALA A 453 -18.66 28.51 0.70
N THR A 454 -18.51 27.21 0.98
CA THR A 454 -18.33 26.65 2.32
C THR A 454 -17.07 25.81 2.30
N GLY A 455 -16.10 26.16 3.15
CA GLY A 455 -14.82 25.46 3.22
C GLY A 455 -14.94 24.15 3.99
N CYS A 456 -14.48 23.06 3.37
CA CYS A 456 -14.18 21.81 4.05
C CYS A 456 -12.66 21.76 4.30
N LYS A 457 -12.25 21.23 5.46
CA LYS A 457 -10.85 21.08 5.84
C LYS A 457 -10.49 19.62 6.05
N LEU A 458 -9.31 19.26 5.58
CA LEU A 458 -8.66 17.99 5.88
C LEU A 458 -7.60 18.22 6.95
N TYR A 459 -7.61 17.41 8.00
CA TYR A 459 -6.59 17.38 9.03
C TYR A 459 -5.80 16.07 8.97
N ILE A 460 -4.48 16.18 9.09
CA ILE A 460 -3.54 15.06 9.13
C ILE A 460 -2.64 15.26 10.35
N GLN A 461 -2.62 14.30 11.28
CA GLN A 461 -1.82 14.37 12.51
C GLN A 461 -2.07 15.68 13.32
N GLY A 462 -3.33 16.09 13.43
CA GLY A 462 -3.76 17.29 14.18
C GLY A 462 -3.49 18.63 13.48
N LYS A 463 -2.95 18.62 12.25
CA LYS A 463 -2.65 19.82 11.47
C LYS A 463 -3.53 19.91 10.23
N GLU A 464 -3.97 21.12 9.92
CA GLU A 464 -4.68 21.39 8.67
C GLU A 464 -3.76 21.10 7.48
N TRP A 465 -4.28 20.38 6.50
CA TRP A 465 -3.61 20.08 5.25
C TRP A 465 -3.96 21.15 4.22
N LEU A 466 -2.96 21.91 3.79
CA LEU A 466 -3.11 23.07 2.91
C LEU A 466 -2.92 22.74 1.41
N GLY A 467 -2.87 21.46 1.06
CA GLY A 467 -2.51 21.00 -0.29
C GLY A 467 -1.05 20.58 -0.41
N GLU A 468 -0.72 19.97 -1.56
CA GLU A 468 0.64 19.72 -2.04
C GLU A 468 0.87 20.54 -3.29
#